data_AF-A0A523ECY5-F1
#
_entry.id   AF-A0A523ECY5-F1
#
_cell.length_a   1.000
_cell.length_b   1.000
_cell.length_c   1.000
_cell.angle_alpha   90.00
_cell.angle_beta   90.00
_cell.angle_gamma   90.00
#
_symmetry.space_group_name_H-M   'P 1'
#
loop_
_entity.id
_entity.type
_entity.pdbx_description
1 polymer ?
#
loop_
_entity_poly.entity_id
_entity_poly.type
_entity_poly.pdbx_seq_one_letter_code
_entity_poly.pdbx_strand_id
1 'polypeptide(L)'
;DYLLHVPAIFRHRARGLVPAGGTPFCEFLERTGCDAPRHDDWETHISTIFTEVRAYTYIEVRSADLVCDDRAFQVPTFWTGLLYCDDARNEMLDRCAAFDDHEAWQKVLLGAAKHGLDATFDGVNVRELAAEAIRWSIAGLHRGAPCSGDGVAAARPLLALARLHELNVE
;
A
#
# COMPACT_ATOMS: atom_id res chain seq x y z
N ASP A 1 -8.03 17.17 1.82
CA ASP A 1 -7.59 17.89 3.04
C ASP A 1 -6.21 17.49 3.54
N TYR A 2 -5.94 16.21 3.85
CA TYR A 2 -4.63 15.77 4.36
C TYR A 2 -3.45 16.28 3.53
N LEU A 3 -3.45 16.01 2.22
CA LEU A 3 -2.34 16.38 1.32
C LEU A 3 -2.05 17.88 1.30
N LEU A 4 -3.06 18.73 1.54
CA LEU A 4 -2.90 20.19 1.55
C LEU A 4 -2.09 20.69 2.76
N HIS A 5 -2.11 19.94 3.86
CA HIS A 5 -1.43 20.32 5.10
C HIS A 5 -0.02 19.75 5.20
N VAL A 6 0.37 18.86 4.29
CA VAL A 6 1.74 18.37 4.22
C VAL A 6 2.65 19.49 3.68
N PRO A 7 3.80 19.76 4.32
CA PRO A 7 4.80 20.68 3.81
C PRO A 7 5.29 20.32 2.40
N ALA A 8 5.24 21.27 1.47
CA ALA A 8 5.82 21.10 0.14
C ALA A 8 7.36 21.13 0.23
N ILE A 9 8.03 20.17 -0.41
CA ILE A 9 9.50 20.11 -0.44
C ILE A 9 10.05 20.98 -1.58
N PHE A 10 9.45 20.89 -2.77
CA PHE A 10 9.92 21.55 -3.98
C PHE A 10 8.79 22.24 -4.75
N ARG A 11 9.20 23.18 -5.62
CA ARG A 11 8.32 23.85 -6.58
C ARG A 11 9.06 24.13 -7.89
N HIS A 12 8.34 24.11 -8.99
CA HIS A 12 8.78 24.37 -10.36
C HIS A 12 8.79 25.86 -10.65
N ARG A 13 9.91 26.35 -11.17
CA ARG A 13 10.09 27.72 -11.65
C ARG A 13 10.79 27.69 -13.01
N ALA A 14 10.96 28.85 -13.64
CA ALA A 14 11.57 28.96 -14.96
C ALA A 14 12.99 28.36 -15.05
N ARG A 15 13.73 28.33 -13.94
CA ARG A 15 15.08 27.74 -13.85
C ARG A 15 15.09 26.27 -13.43
N GLY A 16 13.91 25.64 -13.32
CA GLY A 16 13.75 24.26 -12.86
C GLY A 16 13.21 24.17 -11.43
N LEU A 17 13.52 23.07 -10.76
CA LEU A 17 13.04 22.73 -9.43
C LEU A 17 13.79 23.53 -8.36
N VAL A 18 13.06 24.24 -7.50
CA VAL A 18 13.61 25.02 -6.38
C VAL A 18 12.94 24.62 -5.06
N PRO A 19 13.59 24.81 -3.90
CA PRO A 19 12.97 24.52 -2.60
C PRO A 19 11.67 25.31 -2.37
N ALA A 20 10.65 24.64 -1.84
CA ALA A 20 9.37 25.28 -1.51
C ALA A 20 9.38 25.98 -0.14
N GLY A 21 10.34 25.64 0.73
CA GLY A 21 10.53 26.25 2.04
C GLY A 21 9.81 25.55 3.19
N GLY A 22 9.28 24.34 2.97
CA GLY A 22 8.60 23.56 4.01
C GLY A 22 7.24 24.14 4.43
N THR A 23 6.63 24.96 3.58
CA THR A 23 5.31 25.54 3.82
C THR A 23 4.23 24.50 3.46
N PRO A 24 3.12 24.39 4.24
CA PRO A 24 1.96 23.59 3.83
C PRO A 24 1.49 23.95 2.41
N PHE A 25 1.05 22.94 1.66
CA PHE A 25 0.62 23.15 0.28
C PHE A 25 -0.61 24.07 0.16
N CYS A 26 -1.50 24.11 1.16
CA CYS A 26 -2.62 25.06 1.20
C CYS A 26 -2.14 26.52 1.16
N GLU A 27 -1.13 26.89 1.95
CA GLU A 27 -0.55 28.24 1.89
C GLU A 27 0.19 28.49 0.56
N PHE A 28 0.74 27.42 -0.04
CA PHE A 28 1.34 27.52 -1.37
C PHE A 28 0.30 27.83 -2.45
N LEU A 29 -0.93 27.33 -2.30
CA LEU A 29 -2.04 27.62 -3.21
C LEU A 29 -2.51 29.08 -3.19
N GLU A 30 -2.27 29.80 -2.09
CA GLU A 30 -2.65 31.20 -1.93
C GLU A 30 -1.68 32.17 -2.61
N ARG A 31 -0.53 31.67 -3.11
CA ARG A 31 0.48 32.52 -3.76
C ARG A 31 0.01 33.01 -5.13
N THR A 32 0.40 34.23 -5.46
CA THR A 32 -0.01 34.90 -6.71
C THR A 32 1.20 35.38 -7.53
N GLY A 33 0.95 35.84 -8.75
CA GLY A 33 1.97 36.37 -9.64
C GLY A 33 2.98 35.31 -10.09
N CYS A 34 4.27 35.65 -10.10
CA CYS A 34 5.35 34.76 -10.53
C CYS A 34 5.58 33.56 -9.60
N ASP A 35 5.02 33.59 -8.39
CA ASP A 35 5.12 32.54 -7.38
C ASP A 35 3.84 31.69 -7.23
N ALA A 36 2.84 31.91 -8.08
CA ALA A 36 1.63 31.09 -8.13
C ALA A 36 1.95 29.60 -8.37
N PRO A 37 1.17 28.68 -7.77
CA PRO A 37 1.33 27.24 -7.97
C PRO A 37 1.08 26.84 -9.43
N ARG A 38 1.84 25.87 -9.91
CA ARG A 38 1.68 25.20 -11.20
C ARG A 38 1.06 23.82 -11.01
N HIS A 39 0.49 23.25 -12.06
CA HIS A 39 0.03 21.86 -12.02
C HIS A 39 1.17 20.90 -11.61
N ASP A 40 2.35 21.07 -12.20
CA ASP A 40 3.54 20.28 -11.88
C ASP A 40 3.97 20.41 -10.41
N ASP A 41 3.64 21.52 -9.73
CA ASP A 41 3.90 21.67 -8.29
C ASP A 41 3.03 20.71 -7.48
N TRP A 42 1.78 20.50 -7.88
CA TRP A 42 0.87 19.56 -7.24
C TRP A 42 1.32 18.11 -7.47
N GLU A 43 1.67 17.76 -8.71
CA GLU A 43 2.20 16.42 -9.02
C GLU A 43 3.47 16.12 -8.21
N THR A 44 4.39 17.09 -8.16
CA THR A 44 5.62 16.99 -7.37
C THR A 44 5.29 16.85 -5.89
N HIS A 45 4.37 17.67 -5.38
CA HIS A 45 3.97 17.63 -3.98
C HIS A 45 3.45 16.25 -3.57
N ILE A 46 2.48 15.68 -4.31
CA ILE A 46 1.96 14.35 -4.00
C ILE A 46 3.06 13.28 -4.10
N SER A 47 3.96 13.38 -5.09
CA SER A 47 5.05 12.43 -5.28
C SER A 47 6.07 12.41 -4.14
N THR A 48 6.12 13.48 -3.33
CA THR A 48 7.03 13.63 -2.19
C THR A 48 6.44 13.17 -0.85
N ILE A 49 5.20 12.66 -0.86
CA ILE A 49 4.55 12.13 0.33
C ILE A 49 4.79 10.62 0.38
N PHE A 50 5.36 10.13 1.48
CA PHE A 50 5.80 8.73 1.65
C PHE A 50 5.03 8.04 2.77
N THR A 51 3.79 7.65 2.48
CA THR A 51 2.95 6.80 3.32
C THR A 51 3.00 5.35 2.86
N GLU A 52 2.55 4.40 3.69
CA GLU A 52 2.47 2.97 3.34
C GLU A 52 1.59 2.72 2.11
N VAL A 53 0.49 3.46 2.00
CA VAL A 53 -0.38 3.51 0.83
C VAL A 53 -0.52 4.95 0.38
N ARG A 54 -0.31 5.23 -0.91
CA ARG A 54 -0.44 6.57 -1.48
C ARG A 54 -1.53 6.61 -2.53
N ALA A 55 -2.40 7.61 -2.40
CA ALA A 55 -3.37 7.96 -3.41
C ALA A 55 -2.78 8.97 -4.39
N TYR A 56 -2.88 8.65 -5.68
CA TYR A 56 -2.61 9.52 -6.81
C TYR A 56 -3.79 9.39 -7.80
N THR A 57 -3.56 9.49 -9.11
CA THR A 57 -4.54 9.03 -10.12
C THR A 57 -4.74 7.50 -10.10
N TYR A 58 -3.99 6.79 -9.25
CA TYR A 58 -4.04 5.37 -8.94
C TYR A 58 -3.64 5.15 -7.46
N ILE A 59 -3.76 3.92 -6.97
CA ILE A 59 -3.31 3.55 -5.61
C ILE A 59 -1.93 2.89 -5.70
N GLU A 60 -0.99 3.36 -4.89
CA GLU A 60 0.32 2.75 -4.72
C GLU A 60 0.41 2.09 -3.34
N VAL A 61 0.72 0.80 -3.29
CA VAL A 61 1.07 0.10 -2.04
C VAL A 61 2.59 -0.05 -1.96
N ARG A 62 3.19 0.42 -0.87
CA ARG A 62 4.63 0.78 -0.84
C ARG A 62 5.45 0.04 0.20
N SER A 63 4.84 -0.81 1.01
CA SER A 63 5.45 -1.44 2.19
C SER A 63 6.26 -2.71 1.91
N ALA A 64 6.33 -3.17 0.66
CA ALA A 64 6.97 -4.44 0.33
C ALA A 64 8.45 -4.25 -0.01
N ASP A 65 9.31 -5.02 0.67
CA ASP A 65 10.73 -5.11 0.32
C ASP A 65 10.93 -5.83 -1.02
N LEU A 66 11.93 -5.37 -1.77
CA LEU A 66 12.30 -6.03 -3.01
C LEU A 66 13.07 -7.33 -2.70
N VAL A 67 12.61 -8.42 -3.29
CA VAL A 67 13.32 -9.70 -3.30
C VAL A 67 13.93 -9.94 -4.67
N CYS A 68 15.12 -10.53 -4.71
CA CYS A 68 15.66 -11.05 -5.97
C CYS A 68 14.82 -12.23 -6.44
N ASP A 69 14.86 -12.52 -7.75
CA ASP A 69 14.18 -13.64 -8.45
C ASP A 69 12.66 -13.51 -8.66
N ASP A 70 12.05 -14.61 -9.13
CA ASP A 70 10.63 -14.70 -9.47
C ASP A 70 9.69 -14.47 -8.27
N ARG A 71 10.21 -14.46 -7.04
CA ARG A 71 9.44 -14.06 -5.85
C ARG A 71 9.00 -12.59 -5.91
N ALA A 72 9.64 -11.76 -6.73
CA ALA A 72 9.17 -10.38 -6.96
C ALA A 72 7.72 -10.34 -7.47
N PHE A 73 7.25 -11.40 -8.16
CA PHE A 73 5.86 -11.50 -8.60
C PHE A 73 4.86 -11.80 -7.49
N GLN A 74 5.30 -12.24 -6.30
CA GLN A 74 4.40 -12.51 -5.16
C GLN A 74 3.64 -11.27 -4.71
N VAL A 75 4.30 -10.11 -4.70
CA VAL A 75 3.70 -8.82 -4.29
C VAL A 75 2.57 -8.37 -5.21
N PRO A 76 2.77 -8.23 -6.54
CA PRO A 76 1.68 -7.86 -7.44
C PRO A 76 0.59 -8.94 -7.50
N THR A 77 0.93 -10.23 -7.42
CA THR A 77 -0.08 -11.31 -7.34
C THR A 77 -0.95 -11.18 -6.10
N PHE A 78 -0.35 -10.90 -4.94
CA PHE A 78 -1.06 -10.71 -3.67
C PHE A 78 -2.09 -9.58 -3.75
N TRP A 79 -1.65 -8.39 -4.21
CA TRP A 79 -2.53 -7.23 -4.32
C TRP A 79 -3.58 -7.38 -5.42
N THR A 80 -3.26 -8.07 -6.53
CA THR A 80 -4.24 -8.34 -7.60
C THR A 80 -5.40 -9.18 -7.08
N GLY A 81 -5.10 -10.26 -6.34
CA GLY A 81 -6.13 -11.11 -5.75
C GLY A 81 -7.04 -10.36 -4.77
N LEU A 82 -6.46 -9.53 -3.91
CA LEU A 82 -7.22 -8.79 -2.89
C LEU A 82 -8.02 -7.62 -3.45
N LEU A 83 -7.42 -6.79 -4.31
CA LEU A 83 -7.99 -5.50 -4.65
C LEU A 83 -8.90 -5.56 -5.87
N TYR A 84 -8.67 -6.52 -6.78
CA TYR A 84 -9.35 -6.53 -8.09
C TYR A 84 -10.45 -7.58 -8.19
N CYS A 85 -10.79 -8.24 -7.08
CA CYS A 85 -12.01 -9.03 -6.93
C CYS A 85 -12.93 -8.33 -5.93
N ASP A 86 -14.12 -7.93 -6.35
CA ASP A 86 -15.04 -7.17 -5.50
C ASP A 86 -15.45 -7.96 -4.24
N ASP A 87 -15.74 -9.26 -4.39
CA ASP A 87 -16.12 -10.11 -3.26
C ASP A 87 -14.97 -10.28 -2.26
N ALA A 88 -13.75 -10.57 -2.75
CA ALA A 88 -12.57 -10.71 -1.89
C ALA A 88 -12.25 -9.40 -1.15
N ARG A 89 -12.39 -8.26 -1.85
CA ARG A 89 -12.21 -6.93 -1.25
C ARG A 89 -13.25 -6.66 -0.17
N ASN A 90 -14.52 -6.99 -0.40
CA ASN A 90 -15.58 -6.78 0.59
C ASN A 90 -15.40 -7.67 1.83
N GLU A 91 -15.09 -8.95 1.65
CA GLU A 91 -14.78 -9.87 2.76
C GLU A 91 -13.60 -9.37 3.61
N MET A 92 -12.54 -8.89 2.95
CA MET A 92 -11.38 -8.29 3.62
C MET A 92 -11.77 -7.00 4.36
N LEU A 93 -12.58 -6.12 3.76
CA LEU A 93 -12.99 -4.86 4.38
C LEU A 93 -13.79 -5.10 5.66
N ASP A 94 -14.68 -6.08 5.68
CA ASP A 94 -15.43 -6.46 6.88
C ASP A 94 -14.50 -6.92 8.00
N ARG A 95 -13.48 -7.71 7.66
CA ARG A 95 -12.47 -8.14 8.63
C ARG A 95 -11.58 -6.99 9.08
N CYS A 96 -11.22 -6.09 8.18
CA CYS A 96 -10.42 -4.91 8.48
C CYS A 96 -11.17 -3.85 9.31
N ALA A 97 -12.50 -3.84 9.27
CA ALA A 97 -13.32 -2.98 10.12
C ALA A 97 -13.11 -3.27 11.62
N ALA A 98 -12.62 -4.46 11.97
CA ALA A 98 -12.22 -4.79 13.35
C ALA A 98 -10.88 -4.14 13.76
N PHE A 99 -10.16 -3.49 12.85
CA PHE A 99 -8.92 -2.75 13.08
C PHE A 99 -9.13 -1.24 12.96
N ASP A 100 -10.19 -0.71 13.60
CA ASP A 100 -10.49 0.72 13.59
C ASP A 100 -9.54 1.56 14.47
N ASP A 101 -8.84 0.91 15.40
CA ASP A 101 -7.79 1.52 16.21
C ASP A 101 -6.48 1.65 15.43
N HIS A 102 -6.24 2.87 14.93
CA HIS A 102 -5.03 3.22 14.22
C HIS A 102 -3.75 3.02 15.05
N GLU A 103 -3.78 3.34 16.35
CA GLU A 103 -2.59 3.21 17.20
C GLU A 103 -2.24 1.74 17.44
N ALA A 104 -3.24 0.89 17.66
CA ALA A 104 -3.05 -0.55 17.74
C ALA A 104 -2.44 -1.10 16.44
N TRP A 105 -2.94 -0.66 15.28
CA TRP A 105 -2.43 -1.14 13.99
C TRP A 105 -1.01 -0.66 13.68
N GLN A 106 -0.64 0.54 14.11
CA GLN A 106 0.74 1.01 14.04
C GLN A 106 1.69 0.12 14.88
N LYS A 107 1.26 -0.35 16.05
CA LYS A 107 2.05 -1.31 16.84
C LYS A 107 2.21 -2.64 16.13
N VAL A 108 1.16 -3.16 15.50
CA VAL A 108 1.22 -4.39 14.70
C VAL A 108 2.20 -4.24 13.54
N LEU A 109 2.14 -3.11 12.81
CA LEU A 109 3.06 -2.81 11.70
C LEU A 109 4.52 -2.75 12.17
N LEU A 110 4.82 -1.95 13.20
CA LEU A 110 6.17 -1.84 13.74
C LEU A 110 6.68 -3.16 14.33
N GLY A 111 5.75 -3.93 14.91
CA GLY A 111 5.98 -5.28 15.40
C GLY A 111 6.40 -6.24 14.30
N ALA A 112 5.63 -6.28 13.21
CA ALA A 112 5.94 -7.07 12.03
C ALA A 112 7.27 -6.65 11.38
N ALA A 113 7.56 -5.35 11.32
CA ALA A 113 8.83 -4.85 10.80
C ALA A 113 10.04 -5.35 11.60
N LYS A 114 9.89 -5.55 12.91
CA LYS A 114 10.98 -6.00 13.80
C LYS A 114 11.07 -7.52 13.97
N HIS A 115 9.93 -8.19 14.04
CA HIS A 115 9.82 -9.60 14.42
C HIS A 115 9.27 -10.51 13.30
N GLY A 116 8.95 -9.94 12.13
CA GLY A 116 8.38 -10.69 11.02
C GLY A 116 7.06 -11.37 11.37
N LEU A 117 6.88 -12.59 10.90
CA LEU A 117 5.67 -13.40 11.12
C LEU A 117 5.49 -13.84 12.59
N ASP A 118 6.54 -13.77 13.42
CA ASP A 118 6.47 -14.18 14.82
C ASP A 118 5.95 -13.06 15.74
N ALA A 119 5.63 -11.89 15.17
CA ALA A 119 5.02 -10.78 15.88
C ALA A 119 3.63 -11.13 16.44
N THR A 120 3.37 -10.74 17.69
CA THR A 120 2.05 -10.77 18.31
C THR A 120 1.83 -9.49 19.11
N PHE A 121 0.78 -8.73 18.79
CA PHE A 121 0.49 -7.44 19.41
C PHE A 121 -1.02 -7.27 19.57
N ASP A 122 -1.46 -6.82 20.75
CA ASP A 122 -2.87 -6.55 21.05
C ASP A 122 -3.83 -7.69 20.62
N GLY A 123 -3.40 -8.94 20.81
CA GLY A 123 -4.17 -10.14 20.46
C GLY A 123 -4.11 -10.55 18.98
N VAL A 124 -3.41 -9.78 18.14
CA VAL A 124 -3.21 -10.09 16.72
C VAL A 124 -1.93 -10.89 16.53
N ASN A 125 -2.05 -12.11 16.05
CA ASN A 125 -0.93 -12.93 15.59
C ASN A 125 -0.65 -12.64 14.11
N VAL A 126 0.55 -12.15 13.79
CA VAL A 126 0.88 -11.72 12.42
C VAL A 126 0.96 -12.89 11.43
N ARG A 127 1.38 -14.09 11.88
CA ARG A 127 1.38 -15.29 11.05
C ARG A 127 -0.02 -15.72 10.66
N GLU A 128 -0.95 -15.73 11.60
CA GLU A 128 -2.36 -16.06 11.35
C GLU A 128 -3.01 -15.05 10.41
N LEU A 129 -2.77 -13.76 10.66
CA LEU A 129 -3.24 -12.68 9.80
C LEU A 129 -2.67 -12.79 8.37
N ALA A 130 -1.39 -13.10 8.22
CA ALA A 130 -0.75 -13.29 6.92
C ALA A 130 -1.36 -14.48 6.17
N ALA A 131 -1.61 -15.59 6.87
CA ALA A 131 -2.27 -16.75 6.29
C ALA A 131 -3.71 -16.41 5.84
N GLU A 132 -4.46 -15.65 6.65
CA GLU A 132 -5.81 -15.16 6.32
C GLU A 132 -5.80 -14.28 5.06
N ALA A 133 -4.88 -13.31 5.01
CA ALA A 133 -4.73 -12.42 3.87
C ALA A 133 -4.35 -13.15 2.58
N ILE A 134 -3.46 -14.15 2.66
CA ILE A 134 -3.11 -14.97 1.50
C ILE A 134 -4.31 -15.79 1.02
N ARG A 135 -5.13 -16.35 1.93
CA ARG A 135 -6.34 -17.09 1.55
C ARG A 135 -7.33 -16.20 0.78
N TRP A 136 -7.58 -14.97 1.25
CA TRP A 136 -8.43 -14.04 0.52
C TRP A 136 -7.87 -13.66 -0.84
N SER A 137 -6.56 -13.45 -0.93
CA SER A 137 -5.90 -13.15 -2.20
C SER A 137 -6.05 -14.30 -3.20
N ILE A 138 -5.77 -15.54 -2.76
CA ILE A 138 -5.96 -16.75 -3.58
C ILE A 138 -7.42 -16.89 -4.02
N ALA A 139 -8.38 -16.69 -3.11
CA ALA A 139 -9.79 -16.72 -3.43
C ALA A 139 -10.17 -15.69 -4.50
N GLY A 140 -9.68 -14.45 -4.39
CA GLY A 140 -9.91 -13.41 -5.38
C GLY A 140 -9.30 -13.71 -6.75
N LEU A 141 -8.13 -14.36 -6.79
CA LEU A 141 -7.53 -14.84 -8.04
C LEU A 141 -8.37 -15.95 -8.70
N HIS A 142 -8.90 -16.89 -7.91
CA HIS A 142 -9.80 -17.94 -8.41
C HIS A 142 -11.14 -17.40 -8.92
N ARG A 143 -11.63 -16.30 -8.34
CA ARG A 143 -12.89 -15.64 -8.74
C ARG A 143 -12.74 -14.73 -9.97
N GLY A 144 -11.56 -14.69 -10.59
CA GLY A 144 -11.36 -14.02 -11.87
C GLY A 144 -10.91 -12.57 -11.77
N ALA A 145 -10.08 -12.22 -10.78
CA ALA A 145 -9.34 -10.95 -10.80
C ALA A 145 -8.72 -10.70 -12.21
N PRO A 146 -8.77 -9.48 -12.78
CA PRO A 146 -8.30 -9.18 -14.12
C PRO A 146 -6.89 -9.73 -14.39
N CYS A 147 -6.66 -10.24 -15.60
CA CYS A 147 -5.39 -10.86 -16.02
C CYS A 147 -5.04 -12.19 -15.31
N SER A 148 -5.95 -12.80 -14.55
CA SER A 148 -5.70 -14.07 -13.83
C SER A 148 -5.63 -15.34 -14.70
N GLY A 149 -5.97 -15.28 -16.00
CA GLY A 149 -5.93 -16.47 -16.86
C GLY A 149 -6.68 -17.65 -16.22
N ASP A 150 -6.05 -18.83 -16.18
CA ASP A 150 -6.47 -19.89 -15.25
C ASP A 150 -6.14 -19.46 -13.81
N GLY A 151 -7.16 -19.15 -13.00
CA GLY A 151 -6.98 -18.65 -11.62
C GLY A 151 -6.09 -19.54 -10.74
N VAL A 152 -5.99 -20.83 -11.05
CA VAL A 152 -5.05 -21.76 -10.37
C VAL A 152 -3.60 -21.47 -10.72
N ALA A 153 -3.31 -21.16 -11.99
CA ALA A 153 -1.98 -20.77 -12.43
C ALA A 153 -1.57 -19.43 -11.83
N ALA A 154 -2.51 -18.47 -11.74
CA ALA A 154 -2.26 -17.16 -11.15
C ALA A 154 -1.94 -17.21 -9.64
N ALA A 155 -2.51 -18.16 -8.89
CA ALA A 155 -2.27 -18.30 -7.46
C ALA A 155 -0.90 -18.95 -7.10
N ARG A 156 -0.18 -19.51 -8.08
CA ARG A 156 1.07 -20.25 -7.84
C ARG A 156 2.13 -19.47 -7.03
N PRO A 157 2.39 -18.17 -7.28
CA PRO A 157 3.34 -17.41 -6.48
C PRO A 157 2.97 -17.36 -4.99
N LEU A 158 1.68 -17.25 -4.68
CA LEU A 158 1.18 -17.19 -3.30
C LEU A 158 1.19 -18.54 -2.61
N LEU A 159 0.87 -19.62 -3.33
CA LEU A 159 1.01 -20.99 -2.82
C LEU A 159 2.48 -21.31 -2.49
N ALA A 160 3.42 -20.84 -3.31
CA ALA A 160 4.85 -20.96 -3.04
C ALA A 160 5.27 -20.15 -1.81
N LEU A 161 4.77 -18.91 -1.67
CA LEU A 161 5.02 -18.06 -0.49
C LEU A 161 4.49 -18.72 0.79
N ALA A 162 3.27 -19.24 0.77
CA ALA A 162 2.66 -19.92 1.91
C ALA A 162 3.46 -21.16 2.35
N ARG A 163 3.90 -21.97 1.39
CA ARG A 163 4.76 -23.15 1.67
C ARG A 163 6.10 -22.75 2.26
N LEU A 164 6.74 -21.72 1.73
CA LEU A 164 8.05 -21.24 2.21
C LEU A 164 7.99 -20.83 3.69
N HIS A 165 6.86 -20.28 4.14
CA HIS A 165 6.69 -19.77 5.50
C HIS A 165 5.79 -20.65 6.38
N GLU A 166 5.45 -21.86 5.94
CA GLU A 166 4.60 -22.81 6.68
C GLU A 166 3.25 -22.18 7.10
N LEU A 167 2.67 -21.38 6.21
CA LEU A 167 1.38 -20.73 6.43
C LEU A 167 0.25 -21.70 6.07
N ASN A 168 -0.69 -21.90 6.99
CA ASN A 168 -1.88 -22.69 6.73
C ASN A 168 -2.87 -21.89 5.85
N VAL A 169 -2.85 -22.14 4.54
CA VAL A 169 -3.70 -21.45 3.56
C VAL A 169 -4.70 -22.37 2.87
N GLU A 170 -4.87 -23.58 3.40
CA GLU A 170 -5.94 -24.50 2.99
C GLU A 170 -7.30 -24.06 3.52
#